data_AF-A0A351YX03-F1
#
_entry.id   AF-A0A351YX03-F1
#
_cell.length_a   1.000
_cell.length_b   1.000
_cell.length_c   1.000
_cell.angle_alpha   90.00
_cell.angle_beta   90.00
_cell.angle_gamma   90.00
#
_symmetry.space_group_name_H-M   'P 1'
#
loop_
_entity.id
_entity.type
_entity.pdbx_description
1 polymer ?
#
loop_
_entity_poly.entity_id
_entity_poly.type
_entity_poly.pdbx_seq_one_letter_code
_entity_poly.pdbx_strand_id
1 'polypeptide(L)'
;MSTNISGKKREALLSKIAEIKTFIEKNADEKNASQLLGYLGELSREVNGKKYGLVFEEHREKIDELLEENAPVFIEDKKLFVDNGGELNFLLEGDNLASLKLLEKTHRGKIDVIYIDPPYNTGNSFIYDDKIIDDNDTFKHSKYASFIYERLLIAKTLLSPKGFIFISIDDKELSVMKLLCNEIFGEARFLTTIGWEKRTKCQNTDTARKMLQPKIEYILVYKNFNTRAEFNCHVIGIKNYPETDEKGEYRIEEIGQMGASGIRGRGTMIFPILGVYPREGNQWKLGQDTINEFITRNDLFEENGKVYRKIRPFDESSESLKPFWALFNAEQFGTAESAKNELNKILGTKEHEFETVKTIQMIEELIYQSTNERATILDFFAGSGTTGQAVLECNRDYGGHRKFILCTNNENNICRDITYQRLKTAITGKRKDKSNYSDGLPGSLKY
;
A
#
# COMPACT_ATOMS: atom_id res chain seq x y z
N MET A 1 14.64 -4.67 20.52
CA MET A 1 13.43 -3.94 20.93
C MET A 1 13.83 -2.82 21.86
N SER A 2 13.81 -1.57 21.37
CA SER A 2 13.85 -0.37 22.22
C SER A 2 12.68 -0.49 23.21
N THR A 3 12.97 -0.75 24.48
CA THR A 3 11.95 -1.05 25.48
C THR A 3 11.33 0.26 25.94
N ASN A 4 10.15 0.56 25.41
CA ASN A 4 9.28 1.55 26.03
C ASN A 4 9.12 1.17 27.53
N ILE A 5 9.32 2.15 28.41
CA ILE A 5 9.36 1.90 29.86
C ILE A 5 7.96 1.47 30.30
N SER A 6 7.84 0.33 31.00
CA SER A 6 6.55 -0.12 31.52
C SER A 6 5.91 0.94 32.40
N GLY A 7 4.57 1.03 32.42
CA GLY A 7 3.85 2.04 33.20
C GLY A 7 4.32 2.11 34.66
N LYS A 8 4.50 0.95 35.30
CA LYS A 8 5.04 0.85 36.67
C LYS A 8 6.46 1.42 36.81
N LYS A 9 7.36 1.13 35.86
CA LYS A 9 8.73 1.65 35.90
C LYS A 9 8.77 3.15 35.59
N ARG A 10 7.85 3.64 34.76
CA ARG A 10 7.65 5.08 34.49
C ARG A 10 7.20 5.82 35.75
N GLU A 11 6.17 5.33 36.43
CA GLU A 11 5.70 5.90 37.70
C GLU A 11 6.80 5.90 38.75
N ALA A 12 7.57 4.80 38.87
CA ALA A 12 8.70 4.73 39.80
C ALA A 12 9.82 5.72 39.46
N LEU A 13 10.14 5.92 38.17
CA LEU A 13 11.13 6.92 37.74
C LEU A 13 10.64 8.35 38.00
N LEU A 14 9.38 8.64 37.72
CA LEU A 14 8.78 9.95 38.00
C LEU A 14 8.75 10.24 39.51
N SER A 15 8.44 9.24 40.34
CA SER A 15 8.52 9.36 41.81
C SER A 15 9.95 9.68 42.27
N LYS A 16 10.95 8.94 41.75
CA LYS A 16 12.37 9.20 42.07
C LYS A 16 12.82 10.60 41.63
N ILE A 17 12.41 11.04 40.44
CA ILE A 17 12.70 12.40 39.95
C ILE A 17 12.08 13.45 40.88
N ALA A 18 10.84 13.25 41.34
CA ALA A 18 10.17 14.15 42.28
C ALA A 18 10.85 14.19 43.66
N GLU A 19 11.30 13.04 44.17
CA GLU A 19 12.07 12.95 45.42
C GLU A 19 13.40 13.70 45.34
N ILE A 20 14.16 13.51 44.25
CA ILE A 20 15.43 14.22 44.01
C ILE A 20 15.18 15.73 43.88
N LYS A 21 14.12 16.13 43.17
CA LYS A 21 13.72 17.54 43.03
C LYS A 21 13.49 18.19 44.40
N THR A 22 12.72 17.51 45.26
CA THR A 22 12.41 17.96 46.63
C THR A 22 13.67 18.03 47.51
N PHE A 23 14.61 17.10 47.33
CA PHE A 23 15.88 17.10 48.06
C PHE A 23 16.76 18.30 47.68
N ILE A 24 16.88 18.61 46.39
CA ILE A 24 17.66 19.76 45.89
C ILE A 24 17.03 21.08 46.36
N GLU A 25 15.71 21.22 46.28
CA GLU A 25 14.99 22.41 46.77
C GLU A 25 15.21 22.67 48.28
N LYS A 26 15.47 21.61 49.07
CA LYS A 26 15.69 21.72 50.52
C LYS A 26 17.15 21.93 50.95
N ASN A 27 18.14 21.61 50.12
CA ASN A 27 19.53 21.50 50.54
C ASN A 27 20.55 22.31 49.71
N ALA A 28 20.12 23.10 48.73
CA ALA A 28 21.07 23.63 47.75
C ALA A 28 21.72 24.97 48.12
N ASP A 29 23.04 25.04 47.94
CA ASP A 29 23.79 26.25 47.58
C ASP A 29 23.29 26.76 46.21
N GLU A 30 22.97 28.06 46.10
CA GLU A 30 22.23 28.68 44.99
C GLU A 30 22.84 28.48 43.59
N LYS A 31 24.12 28.12 43.48
CA LYS A 31 24.87 28.21 42.21
C LYS A 31 24.52 27.13 41.18
N ASN A 32 24.20 25.90 41.61
CA ASN A 32 23.94 24.77 40.70
C ASN A 32 22.51 24.20 40.82
N ALA A 33 21.72 24.66 41.81
CA ALA A 33 20.38 24.14 42.10
C ALA A 33 19.43 24.29 40.90
N SER A 34 19.41 25.49 40.30
CA SER A 34 18.54 25.83 39.19
C SER A 34 18.82 24.96 37.95
N GLN A 35 20.11 24.73 37.64
CA GLN A 35 20.53 23.91 36.51
C GLN A 35 20.13 22.43 36.68
N LEU A 36 20.33 21.87 37.87
CA LEU A 36 19.94 20.49 38.17
C LEU A 36 18.42 20.29 38.15
N LEU A 37 17.65 21.26 38.67
CA LEU A 37 16.19 21.24 38.58
C LEU A 37 15.70 21.32 37.12
N GLY A 38 16.41 22.06 36.28
CA GLY A 38 16.21 22.09 34.82
C GLY A 38 16.37 20.70 34.20
N TYR A 39 17.51 20.05 34.43
CA TYR A 39 17.78 18.70 33.92
C TYR A 39 16.75 17.66 34.40
N LEU A 40 16.32 17.75 35.67
CA LEU A 40 15.27 16.86 36.20
C LEU A 40 13.91 17.13 35.57
N GLY A 41 13.61 18.39 35.22
CA GLY A 41 12.42 18.76 34.47
C GLY A 41 12.41 18.16 33.07
N GLU A 42 13.54 18.22 32.38
CA GLU A 42 13.73 17.60 31.05
C GLU A 42 13.58 16.07 31.12
N LEU A 43 14.26 15.41 32.06
CA LEU A 43 14.14 13.97 32.28
C LEU A 43 12.71 13.53 32.63
N SER A 44 11.99 14.31 33.45
CA SER A 44 10.59 14.03 33.77
C SER A 44 9.70 14.09 32.53
N ARG A 45 9.92 15.09 31.68
CA ARG A 45 9.19 15.26 30.41
C ARG A 45 9.47 14.11 29.45
N GLU A 46 10.73 13.69 29.32
CA GLU A 46 11.14 12.56 28.48
C GLU A 46 10.56 11.24 28.99
N VAL A 47 10.62 10.98 30.29
CA VAL A 47 10.05 9.78 30.93
C VAL A 47 8.52 9.74 30.76
N ASN A 48 7.85 10.89 30.81
CA ASN A 48 6.40 11.02 30.56
C ASN A 48 6.04 11.15 29.06
N GLY A 49 7.03 11.01 28.18
CA GLY A 49 6.85 11.05 26.73
C GLY A 49 6.02 9.90 26.18
N LYS A 50 6.19 9.62 24.88
CA LYS A 50 5.35 8.71 24.08
C LYS A 50 5.09 7.36 24.78
N LYS A 51 3.82 7.13 25.16
CA LYS A 51 3.41 6.01 26.02
C LYS A 51 3.30 4.66 25.29
N TYR A 52 3.09 4.70 23.98
CA TYR A 52 2.94 3.54 23.09
C TYR A 52 3.40 3.92 21.67
N GLY A 53 3.95 2.97 20.93
CA GLY A 53 4.49 3.17 19.59
C GLY A 53 6.01 2.99 19.52
N LEU A 54 6.54 3.16 18.30
CA LEU A 54 7.96 3.00 18.03
C LEU A 54 8.75 4.18 18.62
N VAL A 55 9.88 3.88 19.26
CA VAL A 55 10.91 4.86 19.64
C VAL A 55 12.18 4.45 18.92
N PHE A 56 12.68 5.34 18.07
CA PHE A 56 13.88 5.16 17.27
C PHE A 56 14.73 6.41 17.37
N GLU A 57 16.02 6.27 17.08
CA GLU A 57 16.94 7.40 17.03
C GLU A 57 16.77 8.16 15.72
N GLU A 58 16.62 9.48 15.82
CA GLU A 58 16.60 10.37 14.67
C GLU A 58 18.02 10.52 14.13
N HIS A 59 18.19 10.29 12.84
CA HIS A 59 19.46 10.46 12.15
C HIS A 59 19.26 11.46 11.01
N ARG A 60 20.13 12.47 10.96
CA ARG A 60 20.19 13.43 9.85
C ARG A 60 20.94 12.84 8.67
N GLU A 61 20.44 13.07 7.46
CA GLU A 61 21.09 12.73 6.21
C GLU A 61 21.87 13.95 5.68
N LYS A 62 22.91 13.76 4.84
CA LYS A 62 23.58 14.87 4.14
C LYS A 62 22.60 15.77 3.38
N ILE A 63 21.53 15.20 2.84
CA ILE A 63 20.52 15.97 2.12
C ILE A 63 19.78 16.93 3.06
N ASP A 64 19.62 16.61 4.34
CA ASP A 64 19.00 17.53 5.30
C ASP A 64 19.86 18.78 5.50
N GLU A 65 21.18 18.60 5.66
CA GLU A 65 22.13 19.71 5.77
C GLU A 65 22.13 20.59 4.51
N LEU A 66 22.13 19.96 3.33
CA LEU A 66 22.04 20.68 2.06
C LEU A 66 20.76 21.50 1.94
N LEU A 67 19.63 20.97 2.41
CA LEU A 67 18.32 21.62 2.33
C LEU A 67 18.13 22.75 3.35
N GLU A 68 18.97 22.86 4.38
CA GLU A 68 18.96 24.00 5.32
C GLU A 68 19.53 25.26 4.66
N GLU A 69 20.55 25.12 3.83
CA GLU A 69 21.24 26.23 3.18
C GLU A 69 20.79 26.47 1.73
N ASN A 70 20.17 25.48 1.08
CA ASN A 70 19.84 25.52 -0.34
C ASN A 70 18.38 25.16 -0.64
N ALA A 71 17.75 25.91 -1.55
CA ALA A 71 16.43 25.58 -2.08
C ALA A 71 16.57 24.68 -3.32
N PRO A 72 16.02 23.46 -3.33
CA PRO A 72 16.05 22.60 -4.50
C PRO A 72 15.20 23.21 -5.63
N VAL A 73 15.52 22.92 -6.89
CA VAL A 73 14.77 23.38 -8.07
C VAL A 73 14.77 22.28 -9.12
N PHE A 74 13.63 22.08 -9.81
CA PHE A 74 13.56 21.21 -10.97
C PHE A 74 13.94 21.97 -12.25
N ILE A 75 14.82 21.38 -13.05
CA ILE A 75 15.23 21.89 -14.36
C ILE A 75 14.85 20.83 -15.40
N GLU A 76 14.05 21.24 -16.37
CA GLU A 76 13.62 20.35 -17.47
C GLU A 76 14.77 20.06 -18.43
N ASP A 77 15.01 18.78 -18.72
CA ASP A 77 15.83 18.37 -19.86
C ASP A 77 14.95 18.13 -21.09
N LYS A 78 14.80 19.19 -21.90
CA LYS A 78 14.01 19.16 -23.14
C LYS A 78 14.47 18.11 -24.15
N LYS A 79 15.72 17.62 -24.07
CA LYS A 79 16.23 16.58 -24.98
C LYS A 79 15.71 15.20 -24.63
N LEU A 80 15.27 15.01 -23.38
CA LEU A 80 14.74 13.75 -22.88
C LEU A 80 13.21 13.69 -22.94
N PHE A 81 12.54 14.75 -23.40
CA PHE A 81 11.10 14.74 -23.62
C PHE A 81 10.68 13.64 -24.60
N VAL A 82 9.62 12.91 -24.25
CA VAL A 82 9.01 11.87 -25.10
C VAL A 82 7.55 12.23 -25.31
N ASP A 83 7.08 12.11 -26.55
CA ASP A 83 5.68 12.34 -26.92
C ASP A 83 5.18 11.21 -27.80
N ASN A 84 4.06 10.61 -27.40
CA ASN A 84 3.26 9.68 -28.18
C ASN A 84 1.75 9.95 -27.97
N GLY A 85 1.37 11.22 -27.83
CA GLY A 85 0.02 11.62 -27.44
C GLY A 85 -0.30 11.27 -25.98
N GLY A 86 -1.59 11.30 -25.60
CA GLY A 86 -2.02 10.94 -24.24
C GLY A 86 -1.63 11.96 -23.16
N GLU A 87 -1.55 11.49 -21.91
CA GLU A 87 -1.30 12.35 -20.75
C GLU A 87 0.17 12.71 -20.56
N LEU A 88 0.43 13.91 -20.04
CA LEU A 88 1.78 14.36 -19.65
C LEU A 88 2.16 13.82 -18.26
N ASN A 89 3.24 13.05 -18.22
CA ASN A 89 3.80 12.43 -17.03
C ASN A 89 5.20 12.98 -16.71
N PHE A 90 5.68 12.74 -15.48
CA PHE A 90 6.95 13.28 -14.99
C PHE A 90 7.88 12.18 -14.46
N LEU A 91 9.16 12.24 -14.81
CA LEU A 91 10.24 11.49 -14.19
C LEU A 91 11.27 12.46 -13.61
N LEU A 92 11.37 12.49 -12.29
CA LEU A 92 12.26 13.39 -11.55
C LEU A 92 13.56 12.65 -11.22
N GLU A 93 14.68 13.17 -11.75
CA GLU A 93 16.04 12.74 -11.38
C GLU A 93 16.50 13.50 -10.13
N GLY A 94 16.66 12.80 -9.00
CA GLY A 94 17.19 13.41 -7.79
C GLY A 94 16.89 12.63 -6.52
N ASP A 95 17.36 13.17 -5.38
CA ASP A 95 16.98 12.66 -4.07
C ASP A 95 15.47 12.80 -3.86
N ASN A 96 14.87 11.76 -3.30
CA ASN A 96 13.42 11.70 -3.12
C ASN A 96 12.92 12.61 -2.00
N LEU A 97 13.68 12.84 -0.92
CA LEU A 97 13.30 13.79 0.13
C LEU A 97 13.27 15.23 -0.42
N ALA A 98 14.31 15.62 -1.16
CA ALA A 98 14.34 16.92 -1.83
C ALA A 98 13.18 17.09 -2.84
N SER A 99 12.92 16.05 -3.64
CA SER A 99 11.84 16.04 -4.62
C SER A 99 10.47 16.12 -3.96
N LEU A 100 10.25 15.40 -2.86
CA LEU A 100 9.02 15.45 -2.07
C LEU A 100 8.79 16.83 -1.47
N LYS A 101 9.81 17.51 -0.91
CA LYS A 101 9.69 18.88 -0.40
C LYS A 101 9.27 19.89 -1.49
N LEU A 102 9.69 19.68 -2.73
CA LEU A 102 9.23 20.49 -3.87
C LEU A 102 7.80 20.16 -4.31
N LEU A 103 7.48 18.87 -4.39
CA LEU A 103 6.13 18.43 -4.68
C LEU A 103 5.15 18.93 -3.62
N GLU A 104 5.54 19.04 -2.35
CA GLU A 104 4.66 19.54 -1.30
C GLU A 104 4.15 20.96 -1.60
N LYS A 105 4.98 21.80 -2.23
CA LYS A 105 4.60 23.18 -2.60
C LYS A 105 3.57 23.23 -3.72
N THR A 106 3.49 22.20 -4.56
CA THR A 106 2.74 22.21 -5.84
C THR A 106 1.58 21.20 -5.89
N HIS A 107 1.72 20.08 -5.18
CA HIS A 107 0.88 18.88 -5.24
C HIS A 107 0.29 18.46 -3.88
N ARG A 108 0.38 19.30 -2.83
CA ARG A 108 -0.30 19.06 -1.55
C ARG A 108 -1.79 18.75 -1.76
N GLY A 109 -2.23 17.60 -1.25
CA GLY A 109 -3.60 17.12 -1.37
C GLY A 109 -4.05 16.71 -2.77
N LYS A 110 -3.14 16.49 -3.72
CA LYS A 110 -3.45 16.21 -5.14
C LYS A 110 -3.05 14.82 -5.62
N ILE A 111 -2.39 14.01 -4.80
CA ILE A 111 -1.94 12.67 -5.18
C ILE A 111 -2.95 11.63 -4.75
N ASP A 112 -3.55 10.91 -5.69
CA ASP A 112 -4.62 9.94 -5.39
C ASP A 112 -4.05 8.58 -4.96
N VAL A 113 -2.91 8.18 -5.52
CA VAL A 113 -2.21 6.97 -5.10
C VAL A 113 -0.74 7.24 -4.93
N ILE A 114 -0.20 6.81 -3.80
CA ILE A 114 1.24 6.65 -3.61
C ILE A 114 1.54 5.15 -3.60
N TYR A 115 2.39 4.70 -4.50
CA TYR A 115 2.98 3.37 -4.42
C TYR A 115 4.49 3.54 -4.20
N ILE A 116 5.04 2.84 -3.22
CA ILE A 116 6.49 2.82 -2.99
C ILE A 116 7.00 1.41 -2.73
N ASP A 117 8.20 1.15 -3.25
CA ASP A 117 9.00 -0.04 -3.00
C ASP A 117 10.33 0.38 -2.35
N PRO A 118 10.32 0.80 -1.07
CA PRO A 118 11.52 1.24 -0.38
C PRO A 118 12.53 0.09 -0.23
N PRO A 119 13.81 0.38 0.04
CA PRO A 119 14.80 -0.67 0.32
C PRO A 119 14.40 -1.50 1.55
N TYR A 120 14.50 -2.83 1.47
CA TYR A 120 14.01 -3.72 2.54
C TYR A 120 14.99 -3.91 3.71
N ASN A 121 16.08 -3.14 3.74
CA ASN A 121 17.13 -3.28 4.76
C ASN A 121 17.71 -4.71 4.85
N THR A 122 17.77 -5.47 3.75
CA THR A 122 18.32 -6.84 3.71
C THR A 122 19.74 -6.87 3.15
N GLY A 123 20.70 -7.39 3.91
CA GLY A 123 22.11 -7.41 3.50
C GLY A 123 22.59 -6.03 3.06
N ASN A 124 23.15 -5.94 1.84
CA ASN A 124 23.68 -4.71 1.26
C ASN A 124 22.61 -3.82 0.55
N SER A 125 21.32 -4.14 0.65
CA SER A 125 20.26 -3.44 -0.12
C SER A 125 19.86 -2.07 0.43
N PHE A 126 20.28 -1.70 1.64
CA PHE A 126 20.02 -0.39 2.21
C PHE A 126 21.33 0.40 2.37
N ILE A 127 21.41 1.47 1.59
CA ILE A 127 22.44 2.48 1.68
C ILE A 127 21.81 3.67 2.42
N TYR A 128 22.45 4.07 3.52
CA TYR A 128 22.10 5.26 4.26
C TYR A 128 23.32 6.17 4.29
N ASP A 129 23.16 7.40 3.79
CA ASP A 129 24.25 8.38 3.71
C ASP A 129 25.51 7.89 2.94
N ASP A 130 25.30 7.31 1.75
CA ASP A 130 26.34 6.70 0.90
C ASP A 130 27.09 5.52 1.55
N LYS A 131 26.57 4.97 2.66
CA LYS A 131 27.16 3.82 3.35
C LYS A 131 26.16 2.67 3.44
N ILE A 132 26.62 1.49 3.06
CA ILE A 132 25.91 0.24 3.33
C ILE A 132 25.86 0.06 4.85
N ILE A 133 24.67 -0.15 5.40
CA ILE A 133 24.52 -0.43 6.83
C ILE A 133 24.94 -1.88 7.11
N ASP A 134 25.92 -2.04 8.01
CA ASP A 134 26.35 -3.37 8.48
C ASP A 134 25.20 -4.09 9.20
N ASP A 135 25.01 -5.37 8.94
CA ASP A 135 24.00 -6.18 9.61
C ASP A 135 24.22 -6.27 11.14
N ASN A 136 25.43 -5.99 11.62
CA ASN A 136 25.79 -5.90 13.04
C ASN A 136 25.56 -4.50 13.65
N ASP A 137 25.19 -3.50 12.86
CA ASP A 137 24.87 -2.17 13.37
C ASP A 137 23.61 -2.23 14.25
N THR A 138 23.78 -1.94 15.54
CA THR A 138 22.71 -1.97 16.54
C THR A 138 21.61 -0.93 16.27
N PHE A 139 21.89 0.09 15.45
CA PHE A 139 20.98 1.17 15.08
C PHE A 139 20.39 1.03 13.67
N LYS A 140 20.63 -0.07 12.96
CA LYS A 140 20.17 -0.24 11.56
C LYS A 140 18.68 0.01 11.36
N HIS A 141 17.84 -0.50 12.27
CA HIS A 141 16.40 -0.31 12.20
C HIS A 141 15.98 1.13 12.56
N SER A 142 16.72 1.81 13.43
CA SER A 142 16.48 3.22 13.75
C SER A 142 16.82 4.12 12.56
N LYS A 143 17.95 3.87 11.90
CA LYS A 143 18.35 4.58 10.67
C LYS A 143 17.34 4.39 9.55
N TYR A 144 16.90 3.14 9.32
CA TYR A 144 15.84 2.85 8.36
C TYR A 144 14.53 3.57 8.71
N ALA A 145 14.12 3.53 9.99
CA ALA A 145 12.93 4.21 10.46
C ALA A 145 13.01 5.73 10.25
N SER A 146 14.13 6.37 10.61
CA SER A 146 14.38 7.80 10.41
C SER A 146 14.28 8.19 8.94
N PHE A 147 14.96 7.43 8.06
CA PHE A 147 14.95 7.63 6.61
C PHE A 147 13.53 7.59 6.02
N ILE A 148 12.74 6.57 6.37
CA ILE A 148 11.38 6.41 5.86
C ILE A 148 10.41 7.42 6.47
N TYR A 149 10.56 7.74 7.75
CA TYR A 149 9.63 8.58 8.51
C TYR A 149 9.46 9.97 7.89
N GLU A 150 10.56 10.66 7.58
CA GLU A 150 10.53 11.99 6.96
C GLU A 150 9.83 11.99 5.59
N ARG A 151 10.08 10.96 4.79
CA ARG A 151 9.47 10.79 3.46
C ARG A 151 7.97 10.52 3.57
N LEU A 152 7.55 9.68 4.53
CA LEU A 152 6.14 9.37 4.77
C LEU A 152 5.36 10.56 5.35
N LEU A 153 5.99 11.43 6.14
CA LEU A 153 5.36 12.66 6.62
C LEU A 153 4.95 13.57 5.44
N ILE A 154 5.84 13.76 4.47
CA ILE A 154 5.54 14.55 3.28
C ILE A 154 4.55 13.79 2.37
N ALA A 155 4.71 12.48 2.21
CA ALA A 155 3.75 11.66 1.45
C ALA A 155 2.31 11.84 1.96
N LYS A 156 2.11 11.91 3.29
CA LYS A 156 0.80 12.20 3.90
C LYS A 156 0.24 13.56 3.50
N THR A 157 1.07 14.60 3.37
CA THR A 157 0.60 15.93 2.96
C THR A 157 0.28 16.00 1.47
N LEU A 158 0.95 15.19 0.65
CA LEU A 158 0.69 15.06 -0.78
C LEU A 158 -0.60 14.30 -1.10
N LEU A 159 -0.95 13.29 -0.30
CA LEU A 159 -2.14 12.47 -0.52
C LEU A 159 -3.43 13.31 -0.57
N SER A 160 -4.25 13.05 -1.59
CA SER A 160 -5.58 13.63 -1.70
C SER A 160 -6.47 13.16 -0.54
N PRO A 161 -7.57 13.87 -0.23
CA PRO A 161 -8.48 13.46 0.83
C PRO A 161 -9.08 12.07 0.64
N LYS A 162 -9.11 11.55 -0.60
CA LYS A 162 -9.57 10.20 -0.94
C LYS A 162 -8.42 9.24 -1.31
N GLY A 163 -7.18 9.66 -1.11
CA GLY A 163 -6.02 8.94 -1.60
C GLY A 163 -5.66 7.69 -0.80
N PHE A 164 -4.91 6.81 -1.45
CA PHE A 164 -4.37 5.58 -0.88
C PHE A 164 -2.85 5.58 -0.93
N ILE A 165 -2.23 4.90 0.03
CA ILE A 165 -0.80 4.59 -0.02
C ILE A 165 -0.58 3.08 0.12
N PHE A 166 0.24 2.56 -0.79
CA PHE A 166 0.67 1.17 -0.89
C PHE A 166 2.18 1.12 -0.70
N ILE A 167 2.63 0.27 0.22
CA ILE A 167 4.06 0.17 0.56
C ILE A 167 4.47 -1.29 0.50
N SER A 168 5.28 -1.65 -0.50
CA SER A 168 5.90 -2.97 -0.57
C SER A 168 6.97 -3.11 0.50
N ILE A 169 6.99 -4.28 1.16
CA ILE A 169 7.94 -4.57 2.24
C ILE A 169 8.11 -6.08 2.42
N ASP A 170 9.28 -6.53 2.85
CA ASP A 170 9.50 -7.90 3.30
C ASP A 170 9.13 -8.08 4.78
N ASP A 171 9.38 -9.28 5.32
CA ASP A 171 9.15 -9.60 6.73
C ASP A 171 10.10 -8.88 7.70
N LYS A 172 11.29 -8.45 7.26
CA LYS A 172 12.33 -7.86 8.12
C LYS A 172 11.86 -6.52 8.68
N GLU A 173 11.33 -5.65 7.82
CA GLU A 173 10.93 -4.28 8.19
C GLU A 173 9.40 -4.08 8.26
N LEU A 174 8.59 -5.10 7.98
CA LEU A 174 7.12 -5.03 8.02
C LEU A 174 6.59 -4.40 9.31
N SER A 175 7.10 -4.83 10.46
CA SER A 175 6.61 -4.38 11.76
C SER A 175 6.99 -2.92 12.04
N VAL A 176 8.22 -2.52 11.68
CA VAL A 176 8.70 -1.14 11.82
C VAL A 176 7.89 -0.22 10.92
N MET A 177 7.77 -0.57 9.64
CA MET A 177 6.98 0.19 8.66
C MET A 177 5.51 0.33 9.08
N LYS A 178 4.88 -0.76 9.55
CA LYS A 178 3.48 -0.74 10.04
C LYS A 178 3.31 0.25 11.20
N LEU A 179 4.21 0.25 12.17
CA LEU A 179 4.14 1.14 13.33
C LEU A 179 4.37 2.61 12.94
N LEU A 180 5.33 2.89 12.05
CA LEU A 180 5.55 4.23 11.50
C LEU A 180 4.29 4.73 10.77
N CYS A 181 3.69 3.89 9.92
CA CYS A 181 2.47 4.26 9.22
C CYS A 181 1.27 4.45 10.18
N ASN A 182 1.15 3.64 11.23
CA ASN A 182 0.12 3.83 12.25
C ASN A 182 0.26 5.18 12.97
N GLU A 183 1.49 5.63 13.21
CA GLU A 183 1.76 6.93 13.83
C GLU A 183 1.50 8.08 12.87
N ILE A 184 1.97 7.97 11.63
CA ILE A 184 1.85 9.03 10.62
C ILE A 184 0.40 9.15 10.13
N PHE A 185 -0.20 8.07 9.65
CA PHE A 185 -1.54 8.09 9.05
C PHE A 185 -2.66 7.88 10.07
N GLY A 186 -2.36 7.22 11.20
CA GLY A 186 -3.34 6.79 12.19
C GLY A 186 -3.72 5.32 12.01
N GLU A 187 -3.83 4.58 13.11
CA GLU A 187 -4.16 3.14 13.06
C GLU A 187 -5.51 2.85 12.39
N ALA A 188 -6.52 3.70 12.61
CA ALA A 188 -7.84 3.59 11.95
C ALA A 188 -7.79 3.77 10.42
N ARG A 189 -6.65 4.24 9.88
CA ARG A 189 -6.41 4.40 8.45
C ARG A 189 -5.79 3.18 7.80
N PHE A 190 -5.34 2.20 8.59
CA PHE A 190 -4.91 0.92 8.08
C PHE A 190 -6.10 0.13 7.54
N LEU A 191 -5.96 -0.43 6.32
CA LEU A 191 -6.99 -1.26 5.72
C LEU A 191 -6.66 -2.74 5.85
N THR A 192 -5.51 -3.15 5.30
CA THR A 192 -5.07 -4.54 5.31
C THR A 192 -3.59 -4.62 4.91
N THR A 193 -3.05 -5.82 5.03
CA THR A 193 -1.77 -6.21 4.42
C THR A 193 -2.07 -7.18 3.29
N ILE A 194 -1.70 -6.84 2.06
CA ILE A 194 -1.77 -7.73 0.91
C ILE A 194 -0.53 -8.63 0.94
N GLY A 195 -0.70 -9.94 0.72
CA GLY A 195 0.41 -10.86 0.47
C GLY A 195 0.60 -11.05 -1.02
N TRP A 196 1.83 -10.95 -1.53
CA TRP A 196 2.19 -11.22 -2.91
C TRP A 196 3.17 -12.39 -3.02
N GLU A 197 2.85 -13.38 -3.84
CA GLU A 197 3.72 -14.54 -4.10
C GLU A 197 4.90 -14.17 -5.01
N LYS A 198 6.00 -13.69 -4.42
CA LYS A 198 7.21 -13.30 -5.17
C LYS A 198 7.93 -14.44 -5.90
N ARG A 199 7.66 -15.70 -5.57
CA ARG A 199 8.27 -16.89 -6.18
C ARG A 199 7.35 -18.12 -6.10
N THR A 200 7.49 -19.03 -7.06
CA THR A 200 6.78 -20.32 -7.10
C THR A 200 7.68 -21.52 -6.85
N LYS A 201 8.96 -21.42 -7.23
CA LYS A 201 9.93 -22.52 -7.14
C LYS A 201 10.53 -22.60 -5.73
N CYS A 202 10.69 -23.83 -5.23
CA CYS A 202 11.45 -24.12 -4.03
C CYS A 202 12.96 -24.07 -4.29
N GLN A 203 13.72 -23.71 -3.26
CA GLN A 203 15.16 -23.89 -3.20
C GLN A 203 15.46 -25.31 -2.76
N ASN A 204 16.05 -26.10 -3.67
CA ASN A 204 16.33 -27.52 -3.48
C ASN A 204 17.78 -27.81 -3.05
N THR A 205 18.48 -26.84 -2.46
CA THR A 205 19.82 -27.08 -1.91
C THR A 205 19.73 -27.93 -0.65
N ASP A 206 20.80 -28.66 -0.32
CA ASP A 206 20.81 -29.53 0.86
C ASP A 206 20.54 -28.80 2.17
N THR A 207 20.95 -27.54 2.26
CA THR A 207 20.72 -26.66 3.42
C THR A 207 19.31 -26.08 3.44
N ALA A 208 18.77 -25.65 2.29
CA ALA A 208 17.49 -24.93 2.25
C ALA A 208 16.25 -25.84 2.14
N ARG A 209 16.37 -27.06 1.59
CA ARG A 209 15.22 -27.93 1.31
C ARG A 209 14.42 -28.35 2.56
N LYS A 210 15.06 -28.34 3.73
CA LYS A 210 14.44 -28.68 5.03
C LYS A 210 14.01 -27.46 5.85
N MET A 211 14.27 -26.25 5.34
CA MET A 211 13.92 -25.00 6.02
C MET A 211 12.56 -24.49 5.55
N LEU A 212 11.92 -23.64 6.36
CA LEU A 212 10.80 -22.82 5.90
C LEU A 212 11.29 -21.93 4.75
N GLN A 213 10.59 -21.91 3.64
CA GLN A 213 10.95 -21.11 2.45
C GLN A 213 9.91 -20.01 2.21
N PRO A 214 10.13 -18.79 2.72
CA PRO A 214 9.17 -17.69 2.56
C PRO A 214 8.99 -17.35 1.08
N LYS A 215 7.77 -17.42 0.56
CA LYS A 215 7.48 -17.04 -0.84
C LYS A 215 6.62 -15.78 -0.97
N ILE A 216 6.23 -15.18 0.15
CA ILE A 216 5.34 -14.04 0.20
C ILE A 216 6.12 -12.80 0.60
N GLU A 217 5.91 -11.70 -0.12
CA GLU A 217 6.20 -10.33 0.32
C GLU A 217 4.89 -9.61 0.61
N TYR A 218 4.97 -8.48 1.31
CA TYR A 218 3.80 -7.79 1.84
C TYR A 218 3.62 -6.43 1.19
N ILE A 219 2.38 -5.97 1.11
CA ILE A 219 2.03 -4.61 0.71
C ILE A 219 1.10 -4.05 1.78
N LEU A 220 1.58 -3.04 2.52
CA LEU A 220 0.76 -2.34 3.50
C LEU A 220 -0.17 -1.37 2.78
N VAL A 221 -1.45 -1.37 3.17
CA VAL A 221 -2.48 -0.52 2.56
C VAL A 221 -3.04 0.45 3.61
N TYR A 222 -2.90 1.75 3.35
CA TYR A 222 -3.51 2.81 4.14
C TYR A 222 -4.33 3.76 3.26
N LYS A 223 -5.31 4.41 3.87
CA LYS A 223 -6.18 5.42 3.24
C LYS A 223 -6.08 6.78 3.92
N ASN A 224 -6.30 7.85 3.17
CA ASN A 224 -6.29 9.21 3.72
C ASN A 224 -7.67 9.73 4.19
N PHE A 225 -8.68 8.86 4.29
CA PHE A 225 -10.04 9.21 4.75
C PHE A 225 -10.56 8.32 5.90
N ASN A 226 -11.60 8.81 6.60
CA ASN A 226 -12.24 8.13 7.73
C ASN A 226 -13.38 7.17 7.32
N THR A 227 -13.99 7.38 6.16
CA THR A 227 -15.12 6.56 5.69
C THR A 227 -14.68 5.19 5.19
N ARG A 228 -15.63 4.29 4.92
CA ARG A 228 -15.33 2.98 4.32
C ARG A 228 -14.65 3.18 2.95
N ALA A 229 -13.64 2.37 2.67
CA ALA A 229 -13.00 2.34 1.35
C ALA A 229 -13.85 1.54 0.37
N GLU A 230 -13.98 2.08 -0.84
CA GLU A 230 -14.62 1.45 -1.98
C GLU A 230 -13.55 1.21 -3.04
N PHE A 231 -13.60 0.05 -3.67
CA PHE A 231 -12.65 -0.37 -4.70
C PHE A 231 -13.42 -0.75 -5.95
N ASN A 232 -12.81 -0.50 -7.12
CA ASN A 232 -13.35 -1.00 -8.38
C ASN A 232 -13.28 -2.52 -8.39
N CYS A 233 -14.27 -3.14 -9.03
CA CYS A 233 -14.31 -4.59 -9.19
C CYS A 233 -14.11 -4.95 -10.67
N HIS A 234 -13.56 -6.12 -10.92
CA HIS A 234 -13.52 -6.68 -12.26
C HIS A 234 -14.82 -7.38 -12.60
N VAL A 235 -15.38 -7.11 -13.77
CA VAL A 235 -16.53 -7.84 -14.30
C VAL A 235 -16.02 -9.18 -14.85
N ILE A 236 -16.46 -10.29 -14.27
CA ILE A 236 -16.05 -11.66 -14.65
C ILE A 236 -17.13 -12.41 -15.43
N GLY A 237 -18.30 -11.82 -15.60
CA GLY A 237 -19.37 -12.39 -16.38
C GLY A 237 -20.67 -11.62 -16.23
N ILE A 238 -21.63 -11.97 -17.06
CA ILE A 238 -23.00 -11.46 -16.99
C ILE A 238 -23.85 -12.58 -16.39
N LYS A 239 -24.71 -12.23 -15.44
CA LYS A 239 -25.65 -13.15 -14.83
C LYS A 239 -26.71 -13.52 -15.85
N ASN A 240 -27.00 -14.82 -15.92
CA ASN A 240 -28.03 -15.35 -16.81
C ASN A 240 -29.33 -15.59 -16.04
N TYR A 241 -30.45 -15.32 -16.70
CA TYR A 241 -31.82 -15.47 -16.18
C TYR A 241 -32.57 -16.46 -17.08
N PRO A 242 -32.36 -17.78 -16.89
CA PRO A 242 -32.80 -18.79 -17.85
C PRO A 242 -34.31 -19.07 -17.83
N GLU A 243 -35.00 -18.68 -16.76
CA GLU A 243 -36.42 -18.96 -16.59
C GLU A 243 -37.27 -17.75 -16.96
N THR A 244 -38.54 -17.96 -17.31
CA THR A 244 -39.49 -16.88 -17.62
C THR A 244 -40.86 -17.19 -17.05
N ASP A 245 -41.50 -16.18 -16.48
CA ASP A 245 -42.92 -16.21 -16.10
C ASP A 245 -43.65 -14.96 -16.61
N GLU A 246 -44.91 -14.80 -16.20
CA GLU A 246 -45.75 -13.65 -16.52
C GLU A 246 -45.18 -12.28 -16.11
N LYS A 247 -44.15 -12.26 -15.25
CA LYS A 247 -43.45 -11.04 -14.79
C LYS A 247 -42.07 -10.87 -15.42
N GLY A 248 -41.70 -11.74 -16.37
CA GLY A 248 -40.45 -11.67 -17.12
C GLY A 248 -39.40 -12.70 -16.69
N GLU A 249 -38.17 -12.47 -17.13
CA GLU A 249 -37.05 -13.38 -16.91
C GLU A 249 -36.58 -13.41 -15.45
N TYR A 250 -36.15 -14.58 -14.98
CA TYR A 250 -35.59 -14.75 -13.64
C TYR A 250 -34.59 -15.91 -13.57
N ARG A 251 -33.83 -15.95 -12.48
CA ARG A 251 -33.06 -17.12 -12.04
C ARG A 251 -33.54 -17.57 -10.67
N ILE A 252 -33.38 -18.85 -10.38
CA ILE A 252 -33.77 -19.45 -9.10
C ILE A 252 -32.56 -19.46 -8.16
N GLU A 253 -32.78 -19.11 -6.90
CA GLU A 253 -31.76 -19.22 -5.85
C GLU A 253 -32.36 -19.81 -4.56
N GLU A 254 -31.69 -20.82 -4.00
CA GLU A 254 -32.04 -21.35 -2.68
C GLU A 254 -31.73 -20.32 -1.59
N ILE A 255 -32.70 -20.06 -0.71
CA ILE A 255 -32.49 -19.22 0.47
C ILE A 255 -31.64 -20.01 1.46
N GLY A 256 -30.33 -19.75 1.42
CA GLY A 256 -29.38 -20.45 2.26
C GLY A 256 -29.59 -20.21 3.76
N GLN A 257 -29.10 -21.15 4.55
CA GLN A 257 -29.07 -21.09 6.01
C GLN A 257 -27.63 -20.97 6.52
N MET A 258 -27.45 -20.52 7.75
CA MET A 258 -26.18 -20.58 8.48
C MET A 258 -26.42 -20.83 9.97
N GLY A 259 -25.38 -21.21 10.72
CA GLY A 259 -25.49 -21.40 12.17
C GLY A 259 -25.98 -20.11 12.86
N ALA A 260 -26.96 -20.28 13.75
CA ALA A 260 -27.49 -19.20 14.59
C ALA A 260 -26.63 -18.94 15.84
N SER A 261 -25.59 -19.74 16.06
CA SER A 261 -24.65 -19.58 17.16
C SER A 261 -23.46 -18.68 16.80
N GLY A 262 -22.84 -18.08 17.81
CA GLY A 262 -21.65 -17.25 17.68
C GLY A 262 -21.93 -15.81 17.22
N ILE A 263 -20.86 -15.08 16.86
CA ILE A 263 -20.89 -13.63 16.57
C ILE A 263 -21.84 -13.27 15.41
N ARG A 264 -22.11 -14.20 14.50
CA ARG A 264 -22.99 -13.99 13.34
C ARG A 264 -24.45 -14.37 13.61
N GLY A 265 -24.75 -14.92 14.78
CA GLY A 265 -26.09 -15.28 15.21
C GLY A 265 -27.00 -14.06 15.34
N ARG A 266 -28.20 -14.15 14.75
CA ARG A 266 -29.23 -13.13 14.69
C ARG A 266 -30.58 -13.80 14.89
N GLY A 267 -31.12 -13.72 16.11
CA GLY A 267 -32.43 -14.28 16.43
C GLY A 267 -33.56 -13.75 15.53
N THR A 268 -33.41 -12.53 14.99
CA THR A 268 -34.32 -11.92 14.02
C THR A 268 -34.32 -12.61 12.65
N MET A 269 -33.37 -13.51 12.37
CA MET A 269 -33.30 -14.32 11.15
C MET A 269 -33.87 -15.74 11.35
N ILE A 270 -34.55 -15.99 12.48
CA ILE A 270 -35.25 -17.24 12.78
C ILE A 270 -36.75 -16.97 12.70
N PHE A 271 -37.32 -17.17 11.52
CA PHE A 271 -38.73 -16.95 11.24
C PHE A 271 -39.21 -17.91 10.14
N PRO A 272 -40.52 -18.21 10.06
CA PRO A 272 -41.02 -19.07 8.99
C PRO A 272 -41.03 -18.35 7.64
N ILE A 273 -40.58 -19.03 6.59
CA ILE A 273 -40.78 -18.59 5.20
C ILE A 273 -41.64 -19.66 4.51
N LEU A 274 -42.83 -19.28 4.05
CA LEU A 274 -43.82 -20.22 3.48
C LEU A 274 -44.12 -21.43 4.41
N GLY A 275 -44.10 -21.22 5.73
CA GLY A 275 -44.30 -22.27 6.74
C GLY A 275 -43.06 -23.11 7.06
N VAL A 276 -41.95 -22.91 6.35
CA VAL A 276 -40.67 -23.60 6.61
C VAL A 276 -39.82 -22.79 7.59
N TYR A 277 -39.37 -23.44 8.65
CA TYR A 277 -38.38 -22.89 9.58
C TYR A 277 -36.96 -23.29 9.19
N PRO A 278 -35.93 -22.49 9.54
CA PRO A 278 -34.55 -22.93 9.41
C PRO A 278 -34.33 -24.17 10.29
N ARG A 279 -33.33 -24.99 9.93
CA ARG A 279 -32.98 -26.18 10.72
C ARG A 279 -32.64 -25.79 12.16
N GLU A 280 -32.83 -26.71 13.10
CA GLU A 280 -32.47 -26.48 14.49
C GLU A 280 -31.00 -26.03 14.60
N GLY A 281 -30.76 -24.94 15.34
CA GLY A 281 -29.44 -24.33 15.46
C GLY A 281 -29.02 -23.43 14.28
N ASN A 282 -29.86 -23.28 13.26
CA ASN A 282 -29.62 -22.40 12.10
C ASN A 282 -30.57 -21.19 12.07
N GLN A 283 -30.19 -20.22 11.23
CA GLN A 283 -30.95 -19.04 10.85
C GLN A 283 -30.89 -18.86 9.32
N TRP A 284 -31.80 -18.07 8.76
CA TRP A 284 -31.72 -17.67 7.35
C TRP A 284 -30.56 -16.72 7.08
N LYS A 285 -30.07 -16.70 5.83
CA LYS A 285 -29.07 -15.72 5.38
C LYS A 285 -29.68 -14.35 5.03
N LEU A 286 -31.00 -14.29 4.84
CA LEU A 286 -31.74 -13.09 4.48
C LEU A 286 -32.64 -12.64 5.63
N GLY A 287 -32.76 -11.33 5.82
CA GLY A 287 -33.63 -10.74 6.84
C GLY A 287 -35.10 -10.75 6.42
N GLN A 288 -36.00 -10.64 7.39
CA GLN A 288 -37.44 -10.65 7.16
C GLN A 288 -37.90 -9.58 6.15
N ASP A 289 -37.33 -8.38 6.20
CA ASP A 289 -37.70 -7.28 5.30
C ASP A 289 -37.44 -7.64 3.84
N THR A 290 -36.24 -8.16 3.53
CA THR A 290 -35.91 -8.66 2.20
C THR A 290 -36.84 -9.79 1.77
N ILE A 291 -37.17 -10.72 2.67
CA ILE A 291 -38.09 -11.82 2.37
C ILE A 291 -39.49 -11.29 2.05
N ASN A 292 -39.97 -10.29 2.78
CA ASN A 292 -41.28 -9.69 2.57
C ASN A 292 -41.40 -9.09 1.16
N GLU A 293 -40.34 -8.49 0.61
CA GLU A 293 -40.33 -7.98 -0.77
C GLU A 293 -40.58 -9.08 -1.81
N PHE A 294 -40.04 -10.29 -1.59
CA PHE A 294 -40.29 -11.44 -2.47
C PHE A 294 -41.67 -12.07 -2.22
N ILE A 295 -42.17 -12.06 -0.98
CA ILE A 295 -43.55 -12.51 -0.65
C ILE A 295 -44.57 -11.61 -1.36
N THR A 296 -44.44 -10.29 -1.25
CA THR A 296 -45.36 -9.33 -1.89
C THR A 296 -45.41 -9.52 -3.40
N ARG A 297 -44.29 -9.92 -4.01
CA ARG A 297 -44.19 -10.20 -5.44
C ARG A 297 -44.60 -11.63 -5.83
N ASN A 298 -44.93 -12.50 -4.88
CA ASN A 298 -45.14 -13.93 -5.14
C ASN A 298 -43.95 -14.58 -5.89
N ASP A 299 -42.74 -14.19 -5.50
CA ASP A 299 -41.46 -14.64 -6.08
C ASP A 299 -40.76 -15.67 -5.18
N LEU A 300 -41.46 -16.25 -4.20
CA LEU A 300 -40.99 -17.35 -3.36
C LEU A 300 -41.75 -18.63 -3.63
N PHE A 301 -41.06 -19.76 -3.55
CA PHE A 301 -41.70 -21.07 -3.57
C PHE A 301 -40.92 -22.06 -2.69
N GLU A 302 -41.62 -23.10 -2.27
CA GLU A 302 -41.08 -24.18 -1.46
C GLU A 302 -41.02 -25.46 -2.31
N GLU A 303 -39.90 -26.18 -2.21
CA GLU A 303 -39.74 -27.48 -2.84
C GLU A 303 -38.86 -28.38 -1.94
N ASN A 304 -39.41 -29.51 -1.50
CA ASN A 304 -38.73 -30.53 -0.69
C ASN A 304 -38.15 -30.01 0.65
N GLY A 305 -38.91 -29.15 1.35
CA GLY A 305 -38.53 -28.52 2.61
C GLY A 305 -37.47 -27.44 2.47
N LYS A 306 -37.19 -26.98 1.24
CA LYS A 306 -36.29 -25.88 0.93
C LYS A 306 -37.07 -24.72 0.33
N VAL A 307 -36.62 -23.51 0.64
CA VAL A 307 -37.26 -22.30 0.14
C VAL A 307 -36.36 -21.66 -0.92
N TYR A 308 -36.96 -21.30 -2.04
CA TYR A 308 -36.30 -20.67 -3.17
C TYR A 308 -36.91 -19.30 -3.45
N ARG A 309 -36.10 -18.41 -4.03
CA ARG A 309 -36.53 -17.12 -4.55
C ARG A 309 -36.26 -16.99 -6.04
N LYS A 310 -37.16 -16.33 -6.75
CA LYS A 310 -36.97 -15.86 -8.13
C LYS A 310 -36.26 -14.51 -8.09
N ILE A 311 -35.05 -14.45 -8.62
CA ILE A 311 -34.25 -13.21 -8.72
C ILE A 311 -34.35 -12.71 -10.15
N ARG A 312 -34.78 -11.46 -10.30
CA ARG A 312 -35.01 -10.80 -11.59
C ARG A 312 -33.87 -9.81 -11.91
N PRO A 313 -33.71 -9.37 -13.18
CA PRO A 313 -32.65 -8.44 -13.57
C PRO A 313 -32.61 -7.12 -12.80
N PHE A 314 -33.73 -6.68 -12.21
CA PHE A 314 -33.80 -5.45 -11.42
C PHE A 314 -33.51 -5.68 -9.91
N ASP A 315 -33.43 -6.93 -9.45
CA ASP A 315 -33.12 -7.25 -8.05
C ASP A 315 -31.61 -7.19 -7.73
N GLU A 316 -30.76 -7.21 -8.77
CA GLU A 316 -29.31 -7.23 -8.61
C GLU A 316 -28.60 -6.62 -9.82
N SER A 317 -27.32 -6.28 -9.66
CA SER A 317 -26.49 -5.98 -10.84
C SER A 317 -26.44 -7.19 -11.77
N SER A 318 -26.60 -6.94 -13.07
CA SER A 318 -26.42 -7.95 -14.13
C SER A 318 -24.98 -8.46 -14.20
N GLU A 319 -24.03 -7.70 -13.67
CA GLU A 319 -22.62 -8.07 -13.65
C GLU A 319 -22.28 -8.97 -12.47
N SER A 320 -21.50 -10.01 -12.77
CA SER A 320 -20.79 -10.79 -11.77
C SER A 320 -19.44 -10.15 -11.53
N LEU A 321 -19.20 -9.73 -10.29
CA LEU A 321 -18.01 -8.98 -9.91
C LEU A 321 -17.01 -9.87 -9.17
N LYS A 322 -15.73 -9.76 -9.52
CA LYS A 322 -14.63 -10.34 -8.76
C LYS A 322 -14.21 -9.34 -7.67
N PRO A 323 -14.23 -9.73 -6.39
CA PRO A 323 -13.83 -8.84 -5.31
C PRO A 323 -12.32 -8.63 -5.28
N PHE A 324 -11.90 -7.55 -4.62
CA PHE A 324 -10.49 -7.28 -4.35
C PHE A 324 -9.94 -8.22 -3.28
N TRP A 325 -9.07 -9.16 -3.67
CA TRP A 325 -8.44 -10.06 -2.72
C TRP A 325 -7.11 -9.52 -2.21
N ALA A 326 -6.88 -9.63 -0.90
CA ALA A 326 -5.60 -9.28 -0.28
C ALA A 326 -4.52 -10.37 -0.43
N LEU A 327 -4.67 -11.29 -1.40
CA LEU A 327 -3.66 -12.29 -1.73
C LEU A 327 -3.44 -12.30 -3.24
N PHE A 328 -2.27 -11.84 -3.64
CA PHE A 328 -1.82 -11.80 -5.02
C PHE A 328 -1.00 -13.05 -5.32
N ASN A 329 -1.66 -14.03 -5.92
CA ASN A 329 -1.01 -15.26 -6.35
C ASN A 329 -0.12 -15.02 -7.59
N ALA A 330 0.89 -15.89 -7.74
CA ALA A 330 1.87 -15.79 -8.80
C ALA A 330 1.29 -16.05 -10.21
N GLU A 331 0.19 -16.78 -10.31
CA GLU A 331 -0.47 -17.10 -11.58
C GLU A 331 -1.10 -15.84 -12.20
N GLN A 332 -1.79 -15.04 -11.39
CA GLN A 332 -2.46 -13.83 -11.85
C GLN A 332 -1.53 -12.61 -11.89
N PHE A 333 -0.64 -12.46 -10.90
CA PHE A 333 0.12 -11.22 -10.71
C PHE A 333 1.61 -11.37 -10.98
N GLY A 334 2.07 -12.54 -11.40
CA GLY A 334 3.47 -12.82 -11.66
C GLY A 334 4.33 -12.90 -10.39
N THR A 335 5.62 -13.08 -10.62
CA THR A 335 6.71 -13.22 -9.63
C THR A 335 7.82 -12.20 -9.89
N ALA A 336 8.74 -12.04 -8.92
CA ALA A 336 9.93 -11.20 -9.10
C ALA A 336 10.81 -11.67 -10.28
N GLU A 337 10.89 -12.99 -10.51
CA GLU A 337 11.59 -13.58 -11.66
C GLU A 337 10.93 -13.16 -12.99
N SER A 338 9.59 -13.23 -13.07
CA SER A 338 8.87 -12.83 -14.28
C SER A 338 8.98 -11.33 -14.58
N ALA A 339 8.95 -10.48 -13.54
CA ALA A 339 9.12 -9.04 -13.69
C ALA A 339 10.53 -8.67 -14.16
N LYS A 340 11.57 -9.35 -13.65
CA LYS A 340 12.94 -9.18 -14.13
C LYS A 340 13.07 -9.60 -15.60
N ASN A 341 12.42 -10.70 -15.99
CA ASN A 341 12.39 -11.13 -17.39
C ASN A 341 11.67 -10.12 -18.30
N GLU A 342 10.62 -9.48 -17.82
CA GLU A 342 9.97 -8.39 -18.54
C GLU A 342 10.88 -7.16 -18.68
N LEU A 343 11.58 -6.78 -17.61
CA LEU A 343 12.58 -5.70 -17.64
C LEU A 343 13.69 -6.00 -18.68
N ASN A 344 14.18 -7.24 -18.72
CA ASN A 344 15.16 -7.67 -19.73
C ASN A 344 14.63 -7.48 -21.16
N LYS A 345 13.36 -7.83 -21.40
CA LYS A 345 12.73 -7.72 -22.72
C LYS A 345 12.51 -6.28 -23.16
N ILE A 346 12.09 -5.40 -22.24
CA ILE A 346 11.84 -3.99 -22.58
C ILE A 346 13.14 -3.23 -22.79
N LEU A 347 14.17 -3.46 -21.98
CA LEU A 347 15.48 -2.82 -22.17
C LEU A 347 16.29 -3.42 -23.32
N GLY A 348 16.02 -4.68 -23.70
CA GLY A 348 16.81 -5.40 -24.71
C GLY A 348 18.16 -5.89 -24.19
N THR A 349 18.41 -5.81 -22.87
CA THR A 349 19.64 -6.25 -22.22
C THR A 349 19.34 -6.87 -20.86
N LYS A 350 20.25 -7.72 -20.38
CA LYS A 350 20.24 -8.27 -19.01
C LYS A 350 21.20 -7.53 -18.07
N GLU A 351 21.98 -6.59 -18.61
CA GLU A 351 23.04 -5.86 -17.91
C GLU A 351 22.45 -4.61 -17.23
N HIS A 352 21.53 -4.82 -16.28
CA HIS A 352 20.84 -3.74 -15.57
C HIS A 352 20.94 -3.83 -14.04
N GLU A 353 21.64 -4.84 -13.51
CA GLU A 353 21.95 -5.06 -12.08
C GLU A 353 20.78 -5.25 -11.10
N PHE A 354 19.53 -4.90 -11.45
CA PHE A 354 18.36 -5.23 -10.62
C PHE A 354 18.23 -6.75 -10.36
N GLU A 355 18.30 -7.13 -9.08
CA GLU A 355 18.08 -8.51 -8.63
C GLU A 355 16.59 -8.87 -8.59
N THR A 356 15.78 -7.94 -8.09
CA THR A 356 14.34 -8.10 -7.94
C THR A 356 13.62 -6.91 -8.58
N VAL A 357 12.46 -7.17 -9.18
CA VAL A 357 11.61 -6.18 -9.85
C VAL A 357 10.17 -6.48 -9.49
N LYS A 358 9.36 -5.46 -9.25
CA LYS A 358 7.91 -5.61 -9.03
C LYS A 358 7.18 -5.78 -10.36
N THR A 359 6.09 -6.52 -10.34
CA THR A 359 5.32 -6.85 -11.55
C THR A 359 4.40 -5.71 -11.94
N ILE A 360 4.18 -5.53 -13.24
CA ILE A 360 3.25 -4.51 -13.75
C ILE A 360 1.83 -4.84 -13.32
N GLN A 361 1.43 -6.10 -13.45
CA GLN A 361 0.08 -6.59 -13.17
C GLN A 361 -0.32 -6.32 -11.71
N MET A 362 0.62 -6.44 -10.78
CA MET A 362 0.39 -6.11 -9.38
C MET A 362 0.09 -4.63 -9.21
N ILE A 363 0.94 -3.74 -9.72
CA ILE A 363 0.80 -2.30 -9.51
C ILE A 363 -0.40 -1.76 -10.27
N GLU A 364 -0.64 -2.24 -11.48
CA GLU A 364 -1.82 -1.94 -12.28
C GLU A 364 -3.12 -2.31 -11.55
N GLU A 365 -3.19 -3.49 -10.95
CA GLU A 365 -4.35 -3.89 -10.15
C GLU A 365 -4.59 -2.93 -8.97
N LEU A 366 -3.53 -2.55 -8.25
CA LEU A 366 -3.64 -1.59 -7.15
C LEU A 366 -4.17 -0.24 -7.66
N ILE A 367 -3.66 0.24 -8.79
CA ILE A 367 -4.08 1.51 -9.40
C ILE A 367 -5.54 1.42 -9.85
N TYR A 368 -5.90 0.43 -10.67
CA TYR A 368 -7.25 0.25 -11.18
C TYR A 368 -8.26 0.15 -10.05
N GLN A 369 -7.99 -0.67 -9.04
CA GLN A 369 -8.94 -0.89 -7.93
C GLN A 369 -9.12 0.33 -7.03
N SER A 370 -8.08 1.16 -6.85
CA SER A 370 -8.11 2.26 -5.88
C SER A 370 -8.36 3.65 -6.49
N THR A 371 -8.48 3.76 -7.82
CA THR A 371 -8.59 5.05 -8.50
C THR A 371 -9.77 5.17 -9.46
N ASN A 372 -10.16 6.41 -9.73
CA ASN A 372 -11.00 6.73 -10.88
C ASN A 372 -10.14 6.90 -12.15
N GLU A 373 -10.78 7.19 -13.27
CA GLU A 373 -10.13 7.41 -14.56
C GLU A 373 -9.19 8.63 -14.60
N ARG A 374 -9.24 9.56 -13.64
CA ARG A 374 -8.45 10.80 -13.61
C ARG A 374 -7.69 10.92 -12.29
N ALA A 375 -6.77 9.99 -12.06
CA ALA A 375 -5.95 9.95 -10.87
C ALA A 375 -4.50 10.34 -11.12
N THR A 376 -3.86 10.93 -10.12
CA THR A 376 -2.41 11.17 -10.12
C THR A 376 -1.72 10.16 -9.20
N ILE A 377 -0.80 9.39 -9.77
CA ILE A 377 -0.02 8.35 -9.09
C ILE A 377 1.39 8.88 -8.84
N LEU A 378 1.90 8.73 -7.62
CA LEU A 378 3.27 9.09 -7.25
C LEU A 378 4.03 7.84 -6.80
N ASP A 379 5.26 7.70 -7.27
CA ASP A 379 6.22 6.74 -6.74
C ASP A 379 7.58 7.41 -6.61
N PHE A 380 8.01 7.60 -5.36
CA PHE A 380 9.26 8.25 -5.01
C PHE A 380 10.38 7.26 -4.64
N PHE A 381 10.17 5.99 -4.96
CA PHE A 381 11.16 4.91 -4.98
C PHE A 381 11.06 4.17 -6.33
N ALA A 382 11.05 4.92 -7.43
CA ALA A 382 10.61 4.41 -8.72
C ALA A 382 11.46 3.25 -9.27
N GLY A 383 12.74 3.18 -8.90
CA GLY A 383 13.66 2.11 -9.28
C GLY A 383 13.59 1.84 -10.78
N SER A 384 13.19 0.62 -11.17
CA SER A 384 13.12 0.25 -12.60
C SER A 384 12.02 0.97 -13.41
N GLY A 385 11.12 1.74 -12.78
CA GLY A 385 10.04 2.47 -13.46
C GLY A 385 8.76 1.65 -13.70
N THR A 386 8.56 0.55 -12.97
CA THR A 386 7.39 -0.33 -13.12
C THR A 386 6.07 0.44 -12.94
N THR A 387 5.98 1.31 -11.94
CA THR A 387 4.76 2.08 -11.64
C THR A 387 4.32 2.97 -12.81
N GLY A 388 5.27 3.64 -13.48
CA GLY A 388 4.94 4.48 -14.64
C GLY A 388 4.42 3.66 -15.82
N GLN A 389 5.02 2.49 -16.10
CA GLN A 389 4.49 1.59 -17.12
C GLN A 389 3.10 1.04 -16.74
N ALA A 390 2.88 0.66 -15.48
CA ALA A 390 1.58 0.19 -15.00
C ALA A 390 0.48 1.23 -15.13
N VAL A 391 0.78 2.52 -14.95
CA VAL A 391 -0.20 3.61 -15.20
C VAL A 391 -0.55 3.71 -16.68
N LEU A 392 0.43 3.60 -17.58
CA LEU A 392 0.20 3.63 -19.03
C LEU A 392 -0.64 2.44 -19.49
N GLU A 393 -0.35 1.24 -18.97
CA GLU A 393 -1.12 0.02 -19.26
C GLU A 393 -2.52 0.08 -18.66
N CYS A 394 -2.68 0.59 -17.44
CA CYS A 394 -3.99 0.77 -16.83
C CYS A 394 -4.90 1.68 -17.66
N ASN A 395 -4.35 2.75 -18.27
CA ASN A 395 -5.10 3.62 -19.17
C ASN A 395 -5.46 2.91 -20.49
N ARG A 396 -4.62 2.01 -20.99
CA ARG A 396 -4.90 1.18 -22.18
C ARG A 396 -6.01 0.17 -21.89
N ASP A 397 -5.91 -0.55 -20.78
CA ASP A 397 -6.72 -1.73 -20.49
C ASP A 397 -8.09 -1.37 -19.89
N TYR A 398 -8.14 -0.31 -19.09
CA TYR A 398 -9.35 0.11 -18.37
C TYR A 398 -9.83 1.51 -18.75
N GLY A 399 -9.22 2.11 -19.78
CA GLY A 399 -9.48 3.50 -20.16
C GLY A 399 -9.01 4.52 -19.12
N GLY A 400 -9.23 5.79 -19.41
CA GLY A 400 -8.94 6.91 -18.52
C GLY A 400 -7.70 7.72 -18.89
N HIS A 401 -7.42 8.67 -18.02
CA HIS A 401 -6.47 9.77 -18.14
C HIS A 401 -5.62 9.88 -16.87
N ARG A 402 -5.20 8.74 -16.32
CA ARG A 402 -4.34 8.69 -15.13
C ARG A 402 -2.94 9.18 -15.48
N LYS A 403 -2.30 9.84 -14.52
CA LYS A 403 -0.96 10.44 -14.66
C LYS A 403 -0.02 9.85 -13.64
N PHE A 404 1.27 9.80 -13.97
CA PHE A 404 2.31 9.45 -13.00
C PHE A 404 3.33 10.56 -12.79
N ILE A 405 3.86 10.59 -11.57
CA ILE A 405 5.06 11.31 -11.17
C ILE A 405 5.99 10.26 -10.55
N LEU A 406 7.14 10.03 -11.16
CA LEU A 406 8.17 9.15 -10.62
C LEU A 406 9.33 9.98 -10.10
N CYS A 407 9.95 9.54 -9.01
CA CYS A 407 11.22 10.06 -8.54
C CYS A 407 12.17 8.90 -8.25
N THR A 408 13.41 9.02 -8.75
CA THR A 408 14.50 8.12 -8.42
C THR A 408 15.82 8.87 -8.50
N ASN A 409 16.76 8.51 -7.62
CA ASN A 409 18.13 8.98 -7.76
C ASN A 409 18.75 8.39 -9.03
N ASN A 410 19.87 8.96 -9.47
CA ASN A 410 20.62 8.45 -10.62
C ASN A 410 21.89 7.69 -10.18
N GLU A 411 21.86 7.10 -8.98
CA GLU A 411 22.91 6.18 -8.55
C GLU A 411 22.99 5.03 -9.55
N ASN A 412 24.21 4.62 -9.91
CA ASN A 412 24.47 3.60 -10.94
C ASN A 412 23.75 3.84 -12.28
N ASN A 413 23.47 5.11 -12.63
CA ASN A 413 22.70 5.51 -13.81
C ASN A 413 21.27 4.94 -13.88
N ILE A 414 20.68 4.56 -12.75
CA ILE A 414 19.35 3.93 -12.70
C ILE A 414 18.30 4.82 -13.38
N CYS A 415 18.24 6.11 -13.03
CA CYS A 415 17.22 7.01 -13.58
C CYS A 415 17.30 7.11 -15.12
N ARG A 416 18.51 7.29 -15.67
CA ARG A 416 18.71 7.56 -17.11
C ARG A 416 18.75 6.31 -17.97
N ASP A 417 19.47 5.29 -17.54
CA ASP A 417 19.70 4.08 -18.35
C ASP A 417 18.64 3.01 -18.14
N ILE A 418 17.94 3.02 -17.00
CA ILE A 418 16.92 2.01 -16.67
C ILE A 418 15.52 2.63 -16.68
N THR A 419 15.21 3.53 -15.74
CA THR A 419 13.86 4.07 -15.52
C THR A 419 13.38 4.82 -16.77
N TYR A 420 14.16 5.78 -17.25
CA TYR A 420 13.85 6.55 -18.44
C TYR A 420 13.78 5.67 -19.69
N GLN A 421 14.71 4.75 -19.90
CA GLN A 421 14.69 3.86 -21.08
C GLN A 421 13.49 2.93 -21.06
N ARG A 422 13.09 2.41 -19.89
CA ARG A 422 11.87 1.61 -19.74
C ARG A 422 10.64 2.41 -20.16
N LEU A 423 10.45 3.61 -19.61
CA LEU A 423 9.29 4.45 -19.92
C LEU A 423 9.29 4.91 -21.37
N LYS A 424 10.43 5.34 -21.90
CA LYS A 424 10.57 5.70 -23.31
C LYS A 424 10.23 4.54 -24.22
N THR A 425 10.68 3.33 -23.90
CA THR A 425 10.37 2.13 -24.71
C THR A 425 8.89 1.77 -24.61
N ALA A 426 8.29 1.84 -23.41
CA ALA A 426 6.86 1.59 -23.22
C ALA A 426 6.01 2.59 -24.01
N ILE A 427 6.36 3.88 -23.97
CA ILE A 427 5.64 4.95 -24.66
C ILE A 427 5.83 4.85 -26.18
N THR A 428 7.06 4.74 -26.66
CA THR A 428 7.36 4.83 -28.11
C THR A 428 7.33 3.50 -28.85
N GLY A 429 7.29 2.38 -28.12
CA GLY A 429 7.43 1.04 -28.70
C GLY A 429 8.84 0.72 -29.21
N LYS A 430 9.83 1.61 -29.02
CA LYS A 430 11.21 1.44 -29.54
C LYS A 430 12.24 1.43 -28.43
N ARG A 431 13.13 0.44 -28.48
CA ARG A 431 14.25 0.31 -27.53
C ARG A 431 15.36 1.32 -27.82
N LYS A 432 16.34 1.41 -26.91
CA LYS A 432 17.55 2.25 -27.03
C LYS A 432 18.35 1.96 -28.32
N ASP A 433 18.41 0.70 -28.74
CA ASP A 433 19.07 0.25 -29.98
C ASP A 433 18.20 0.44 -31.25
N LYS A 434 17.04 1.10 -31.12
CA LYS A 434 16.03 1.33 -32.17
C LYS A 434 15.30 0.08 -32.65
N SER A 435 15.50 -1.08 -32.02
CA SER A 435 14.68 -2.26 -32.29
C SER A 435 13.24 -2.04 -31.82
N ASN A 436 12.30 -2.65 -32.54
CA ASN A 436 10.89 -2.59 -32.19
C ASN A 436 10.61 -3.51 -30.98
N TYR A 437 9.82 -3.01 -30.04
CA TYR A 437 9.35 -3.72 -28.85
C TYR A 437 7.83 -3.91 -28.87
N SER A 438 7.08 -2.85 -29.19
CA SER A 438 5.61 -2.86 -29.29
C SER A 438 5.13 -1.71 -30.19
N ASP A 439 3.82 -1.52 -30.31
CA ASP A 439 3.20 -0.38 -31.00
C ASP A 439 3.28 0.93 -30.20
N GLY A 440 3.79 0.87 -28.96
CA GLY A 440 3.83 1.99 -28.02
C GLY A 440 2.52 2.19 -27.26
N LEU A 441 2.61 2.94 -26.16
CA LEU A 441 1.47 3.32 -25.32
C LEU A 441 1.25 4.83 -25.43
N PRO A 442 -0.01 5.30 -25.51
CA PRO A 442 -0.30 6.73 -25.46
C PRO A 442 0.20 7.34 -24.16
N GLY A 443 1.09 8.33 -24.27
CA GLY A 443 1.64 9.05 -23.13
C GLY A 443 2.76 9.98 -23.54
N SER A 444 2.97 11.03 -22.75
CA SER A 444 4.13 11.91 -22.84
C SER A 444 4.93 11.83 -21.54
N LEU A 445 6.26 12.00 -21.64
CA LEU A 445 7.17 12.00 -20.50
C LEU A 445 8.03 13.26 -20.51
N LYS A 446 7.94 14.03 -19.42
CA LYS A 446 8.84 15.12 -19.09
C LYS A 446 9.88 14.65 -18.08
N TYR A 447 11.14 14.98 -18.35
CA TYR A 447 12.29 14.67 -17.50
C TYR A 447 12.74 15.93 -16.77
#